data_AF-A0A1I7XS23-F1
#
_entry.id   AF-A0A1I7XS23-F1
#
_cell.length_a   1.000
_cell.length_b   1.000
_cell.length_c   1.000
_cell.angle_alpha   90.00
_cell.angle_beta   90.00
_cell.angle_gamma   90.00
#
_symmetry.space_group_name_H-M   'P 1'
#
loop_
_entity.id
_entity.type
_entity.pdbx_description
1 polymer ?
#
loop_
_entity_poly.entity_id
_entity_poly.type
_entity_poly.pdbx_seq_one_letter_code
_entity_poly.pdbx_strand_id
1 'polypeptide(L)'
;MNEIEAPGESSAADISTFNQSTTNVSVTQIELEDDDTDIIPISEDCVLDKLAEYPYQVFVLSEYGRPIFVSNNRLKSIHRYMESCVSSWRADISLFQSAIRIIPMQPSDRDYLSSTMSSCISAAKLDGVLFGLMIAHRQIATIVRLKRYVIHPRDTHILINLITGNSSLQISEAQTWTPICLPYFNDSGFMYAYIAFPWEGSAACLILLSVKKDHFDPLNDVIILCIEVYEKYTNTMLDYVNFRLKKESLKN
;
A
#
# COMPACT_ATOMS: atom_id res chain seq x y z
N MET A 1 17.63 -23.87 -56.71
CA MET A 1 17.55 -24.46 -55.35
C MET A 1 17.82 -23.30 -54.40
N ASN A 2 16.90 -22.35 -54.30
CA ASN A 2 15.62 -22.40 -53.55
C ASN A 2 15.94 -22.58 -52.05
N GLU A 3 15.53 -21.71 -51.13
CA GLU A 3 14.64 -20.55 -51.21
C GLU A 3 14.97 -19.63 -50.02
N ILE A 4 14.94 -18.33 -50.30
CA ILE A 4 14.94 -17.22 -49.36
C ILE A 4 13.50 -16.71 -49.35
N GLU A 5 12.88 -16.57 -48.18
CA GLU A 5 11.71 -15.71 -48.01
C GLU A 5 11.94 -14.75 -46.84
N ALA A 6 11.95 -13.45 -47.18
CA ALA A 6 11.44 -12.36 -46.36
C ALA A 6 10.12 -11.92 -47.04
N PRO A 7 9.11 -11.38 -46.33
CA PRO A 7 9.04 -9.95 -46.00
C PRO A 7 8.33 -9.71 -44.63
N GLY A 8 8.20 -8.53 -44.00
CA GLY A 8 8.17 -7.15 -44.45
C GLY A 8 6.84 -6.49 -43.99
N GLU A 9 6.99 -5.46 -43.16
CA GLU A 9 6.15 -4.25 -43.00
C GLU A 9 4.70 -4.23 -42.46
N SER A 10 4.61 -3.55 -41.31
CA SER A 10 3.65 -2.51 -40.86
C SER A 10 2.13 -2.73 -40.92
N SER A 11 1.48 -2.57 -39.76
CA SER A 11 0.30 -1.69 -39.65
C SER A 11 0.23 -1.07 -38.25
N ALA A 12 -0.35 0.13 -38.23
CA ALA A 12 -0.49 1.01 -37.09
C ALA A 12 -1.40 0.48 -35.98
N ALA A 13 -1.36 1.20 -34.86
CA ALA A 13 -2.14 1.08 -33.64
C ALA A 13 -3.59 0.61 -33.80
N ASP A 14 -4.00 -0.27 -32.89
CA ASP A 14 -5.37 -0.25 -32.37
C ASP A 14 -5.37 -0.37 -30.84
N ILE A 15 -5.99 0.64 -30.23
CA ILE A 15 -6.29 0.78 -28.82
C ILE A 15 -7.60 0.03 -28.59
N SER A 16 -7.54 -1.14 -27.95
CA SER A 16 -8.61 -1.81 -27.19
C SER A 16 -8.13 -3.25 -26.99
N THR A 17 -7.94 -3.76 -25.78
CA THR A 17 -9.02 -4.13 -24.87
C THR A 17 -8.37 -4.52 -23.55
N PHE A 18 -8.79 -3.89 -22.45
CA PHE A 18 -8.52 -4.35 -21.10
C PHE A 18 -9.20 -5.71 -20.93
N ASN A 19 -8.43 -6.81 -21.01
CA ASN A 19 -8.93 -8.10 -20.56
C ASN A 19 -8.92 -8.11 -19.03
N GLN A 20 -10.03 -7.67 -18.43
CA GLN A 20 -10.39 -8.08 -17.08
C GLN A 20 -10.57 -9.60 -17.11
N SER A 21 -9.62 -10.33 -16.55
CA SER A 21 -9.84 -11.70 -16.11
C SER A 21 -10.85 -11.64 -14.96
N THR A 22 -12.13 -11.67 -15.29
CA THR A 22 -13.22 -11.91 -14.34
C THR A 22 -13.09 -13.34 -13.85
N THR A 23 -12.51 -13.51 -12.66
CA THR A 23 -12.69 -14.75 -11.89
C THR A 23 -14.16 -14.80 -11.50
N ASN A 24 -14.97 -15.56 -12.25
CA ASN A 24 -16.33 -15.90 -11.86
C ASN A 24 -16.25 -16.82 -10.64
N VAL A 25 -16.20 -16.22 -9.45
CA VAL A 25 -16.57 -16.94 -8.23
C VAL A 25 -18.09 -17.07 -8.28
N SER A 26 -18.60 -18.27 -8.49
CA SER A 26 -20.03 -18.54 -8.40
C SER A 26 -20.49 -18.22 -6.98
N VAL A 27 -21.26 -17.14 -6.82
CA VAL A 27 -21.97 -16.87 -5.57
C VAL A 27 -23.10 -17.89 -5.51
N THR A 28 -22.98 -18.88 -4.61
CA THR A 28 -24.08 -19.77 -4.29
C THR A 28 -25.14 -18.93 -3.57
N GLN A 29 -26.14 -18.44 -4.30
CA GLN A 29 -27.36 -17.93 -3.68
C GLN A 29 -28.09 -19.12 -3.05
N ILE A 30 -28.15 -19.13 -1.73
CA ILE A 30 -29.02 -20.03 -0.99
C ILE A 30 -30.38 -19.34 -0.94
N GLU A 31 -31.38 -19.90 -1.62
CA GLU A 31 -32.77 -19.50 -1.44
C GLU A 31 -33.18 -19.92 -0.03
N LEU A 32 -33.65 -18.94 0.76
CA LEU A 32 -34.19 -19.22 2.09
C LEU A 32 -35.57 -19.84 1.89
N GLU A 33 -35.71 -21.13 2.21
CA GLU A 33 -37.00 -21.75 2.40
C GLU A 33 -37.55 -21.26 3.75
N ASP A 34 -38.75 -20.67 3.74
CA ASP A 34 -39.50 -20.28 4.94
C ASP A 34 -39.97 -21.56 5.66
N ASP A 35 -39.05 -22.24 6.35
CA ASP A 35 -39.39 -23.35 7.22
C ASP A 35 -39.63 -22.80 8.63
N ASP A 36 -40.91 -22.77 9.03
CA ASP A 36 -41.41 -22.46 10.38
C ASP A 36 -40.92 -23.51 11.39
N THR A 37 -39.61 -23.66 11.53
CA THR A 37 -38.97 -24.43 12.58
C THR A 37 -38.71 -23.49 13.75
N ASP A 38 -39.22 -23.88 14.94
CA ASP A 38 -39.05 -23.15 16.19
C ASP A 38 -37.59 -22.70 16.35
N ILE A 39 -37.34 -21.41 16.11
CA ILE A 39 -36.02 -20.80 16.28
C ILE A 39 -35.74 -20.81 17.77
N ILE A 40 -35.04 -21.85 18.24
CA ILE A 40 -34.42 -21.84 19.56
C ILE A 40 -33.56 -20.56 19.58
N PRO A 41 -33.75 -19.63 20.53
CA PRO A 41 -32.95 -18.42 20.58
C PRO A 41 -31.50 -18.84 20.87
N ILE A 42 -30.71 -18.96 19.82
CA ILE A 42 -29.29 -19.22 19.92
C ILE A 42 -28.70 -17.94 20.53
N SER A 43 -28.21 -18.06 21.77
CA SER A 43 -27.46 -16.97 22.41
C SER A 43 -26.37 -16.49 21.46
N GLU A 44 -26.15 -15.17 21.38
CA GLU A 44 -25.11 -14.57 20.54
C GLU A 44 -23.75 -15.26 20.76
N ASP A 45 -23.44 -15.61 22.01
CA ASP A 45 -22.22 -16.34 22.38
C ASP A 45 -22.12 -17.71 21.70
N CYS A 46 -23.22 -18.45 21.55
CA CYS A 46 -23.24 -19.76 20.91
C CYS A 46 -23.00 -19.67 19.39
N VAL A 47 -23.44 -18.58 18.74
CA VAL A 47 -23.11 -18.32 17.34
C VAL A 47 -21.62 -18.06 17.19
N LEU A 48 -21.05 -17.22 18.06
CA LEU A 48 -19.63 -16.88 18.03
C LEU A 48 -18.74 -18.11 18.30
N ASP A 49 -19.12 -18.97 19.24
CA ASP A 49 -18.42 -20.21 19.54
C ASP A 49 -18.42 -21.16 18.33
N LYS A 50 -19.56 -21.32 17.65
CA LYS A 50 -19.64 -22.10 16.40
C LYS A 50 -18.79 -21.49 15.28
N LEU A 51 -18.76 -20.16 15.16
CA LEU A 51 -17.91 -19.49 14.18
C LEU A 51 -16.41 -19.68 14.48
N ALA A 52 -16.05 -19.91 15.75
CA ALA A 52 -14.68 -20.20 16.18
C ALA A 52 -14.19 -21.59 15.78
N GLU A 53 -15.10 -22.54 15.56
CA GLU A 53 -14.78 -23.95 15.22
C GLU A 53 -14.44 -24.16 13.73
N TYR A 54 -14.77 -23.21 12.85
CA TYR A 54 -14.47 -23.37 11.42
C TYR A 54 -12.96 -23.37 11.13
N PRO A 55 -12.52 -24.13 10.10
CA PRO A 55 -11.12 -24.13 9.66
C PRO A 55 -10.73 -22.84 8.92
N TYR A 56 -11.68 -21.92 8.72
CA TYR A 56 -11.50 -20.62 8.09
C TYR A 56 -11.55 -19.51 9.13
N GLN A 57 -10.82 -18.42 8.86
CA GLN A 57 -10.90 -17.23 9.69
C GLN A 57 -12.15 -16.42 9.31
N VAL A 58 -13.06 -16.25 10.27
CA VAL A 58 -14.32 -15.54 10.13
C VAL A 58 -14.15 -14.17 10.73
N PHE A 59 -14.42 -13.14 9.93
CA PHE A 59 -14.53 -11.76 10.40
C PHE A 59 -16.00 -11.37 10.34
N VAL A 60 -16.59 -11.01 11.48
CA VAL A 60 -17.91 -10.39 11.49
C VAL A 60 -17.70 -8.89 11.58
N LEU A 61 -18.28 -8.18 10.62
CA LEU A 61 -18.29 -6.72 10.59
C LEU A 61 -19.69 -6.24 11.00
N SER A 62 -19.79 -5.13 11.73
CA SER A 62 -21.07 -4.47 12.01
C SER A 62 -21.71 -3.92 10.73
N GLU A 63 -22.93 -3.39 10.83
CA GLU A 63 -23.57 -2.65 9.72
C GLU A 63 -22.73 -1.46 9.24
N TYR A 64 -22.01 -0.81 10.16
CA TYR A 64 -21.02 0.22 9.87
C TYR A 64 -19.65 -0.37 9.55
N GLY A 65 -19.62 -1.63 9.11
CA GLY A 65 -18.49 -2.52 8.90
C GLY A 65 -17.31 -2.32 9.84
N ARG A 66 -17.54 -2.16 11.14
CA ARG A 66 -16.47 -2.29 12.15
C ARG A 66 -16.28 -3.77 12.45
N PRO A 67 -15.06 -4.32 12.49
CA PRO A 67 -14.87 -5.69 12.95
C PRO A 67 -15.35 -5.82 14.39
N ILE A 68 -16.32 -6.70 14.63
CA ILE A 68 -16.91 -7.00 15.94
C ILE A 68 -16.56 -8.40 16.42
N PHE A 69 -16.15 -9.29 15.52
CA PHE A 69 -15.66 -10.62 15.87
C PHE A 69 -14.58 -11.09 14.88
N VAL A 70 -13.62 -11.84 15.41
CA VAL A 70 -12.61 -12.56 14.63
C VAL A 70 -12.49 -13.96 15.22
N SER A 71 -12.76 -15.01 14.41
CA SER A 71 -12.53 -16.38 14.86
C SER A 71 -11.03 -16.62 15.07
N ASN A 72 -10.68 -17.29 16.17
CA ASN A 72 -9.32 -17.52 16.65
C ASN A 72 -8.51 -16.23 16.96
N ASN A 73 -8.27 -15.98 18.25
CA ASN A 73 -7.49 -14.86 18.81
C ASN A 73 -5.99 -14.80 18.37
N ARG A 74 -5.54 -15.68 17.46
CA ARG A 74 -4.15 -15.76 17.00
C ARG A 74 -3.69 -14.50 16.25
N LEU A 75 -4.62 -13.67 15.77
CA LEU A 75 -4.34 -12.53 14.91
C LEU A 75 -4.90 -11.21 15.45
N LYS A 76 -4.96 -11.05 16.79
CA LYS A 76 -5.26 -9.74 17.41
C LYS A 76 -4.37 -8.61 16.87
N SER A 77 -3.14 -8.91 16.47
CA SER A 77 -2.22 -7.97 15.84
C SER A 77 -2.71 -7.50 14.45
N ILE A 78 -3.39 -8.36 13.68
CA ILE A 78 -3.93 -8.02 12.35
C ILE A 78 -5.19 -7.14 12.47
N HIS A 79 -5.92 -7.24 13.57
CA HIS A 79 -7.12 -6.44 13.83
C HIS A 79 -6.89 -4.94 13.55
N ARG A 80 -5.77 -4.39 14.04
CA ARG A 80 -5.41 -2.98 13.83
C ARG A 80 -5.23 -2.63 12.35
N TYR A 81 -4.61 -3.51 11.57
CA TYR A 81 -4.44 -3.30 10.13
C TYR A 81 -5.77 -3.39 9.38
N MET A 82 -6.66 -4.30 9.79
CA MET A 82 -8.01 -4.42 9.24
C MET A 82 -8.86 -3.20 9.59
N GLU A 83 -8.86 -2.75 10.83
CA GLU A 83 -9.52 -1.51 11.24
C GLU A 83 -9.01 -0.30 10.44
N SER A 84 -7.70 -0.20 10.23
CA SER A 84 -7.10 0.86 9.41
C SER A 84 -7.55 0.78 7.94
N CYS A 85 -7.56 -0.43 7.35
CA CYS A 85 -8.07 -0.66 5.99
C CYS A 85 -9.52 -0.20 5.88
N VAL A 86 -10.37 -0.68 6.77
CA VAL A 86 -11.82 -0.50 6.72
C VAL A 86 -12.20 0.95 7.01
N SER A 87 -11.54 1.61 7.97
CA SER A 87 -11.69 3.06 8.20
C SER A 87 -11.31 3.86 6.95
N SER A 88 -10.19 3.50 6.33
CA SER A 88 -9.72 4.16 5.11
C SER A 88 -10.66 3.94 3.92
N TRP A 89 -11.23 2.75 3.78
CA TRP A 89 -12.21 2.43 2.73
C TRP A 89 -13.46 3.29 2.83
N ARG A 90 -13.91 3.66 4.03
CA ARG A 90 -15.05 4.56 4.21
C ARG A 90 -14.73 6.00 3.84
N ALA A 91 -13.50 6.43 4.10
CA ALA A 91 -13.08 7.81 3.91
C ALA A 91 -12.52 8.11 2.50
N ASP A 92 -12.21 7.08 1.71
CA ASP A 92 -11.45 7.24 0.47
C ASP A 92 -11.90 6.27 -0.63
N ILE A 93 -12.60 6.81 -1.64
CA ILE A 93 -13.06 6.07 -2.81
C ILE A 93 -11.93 5.59 -3.71
N SER A 94 -10.71 6.14 -3.57
CA SER A 94 -9.56 5.72 -4.39
C SER A 94 -9.20 4.25 -4.15
N LEU A 95 -9.47 3.73 -2.95
CA LEU A 95 -9.28 2.31 -2.62
C LEU A 95 -10.21 1.43 -3.46
N PHE A 96 -11.47 1.83 -3.63
CA PHE A 96 -12.44 1.12 -4.47
C PHE A 96 -12.06 1.19 -5.95
N GLN A 97 -11.62 2.35 -6.42
CA GLN A 97 -11.29 2.58 -7.83
C GLN A 97 -9.91 2.05 -8.23
N SER A 98 -9.18 1.39 -7.33
CA SER A 98 -7.76 1.05 -7.56
C SER A 98 -6.95 2.27 -8.02
N ALA A 99 -7.23 3.43 -7.45
CA ALA A 99 -6.55 4.70 -7.72
C ALA A 99 -5.65 5.07 -6.53
N ILE A 100 -4.72 6.00 -6.75
CA ILE A 100 -3.79 6.47 -5.71
C ILE A 100 -4.04 7.96 -5.48
N ARG A 101 -4.12 8.38 -4.20
CA ARG A 101 -4.14 9.80 -3.85
C ARG A 101 -2.74 10.38 -3.82
N ILE A 102 -2.62 11.57 -4.38
CA ILE A 102 -1.36 12.29 -4.55
C ILE A 102 -1.44 13.60 -3.78
N ILE A 103 -0.37 13.98 -3.10
CA ILE A 103 -0.27 15.28 -2.42
C ILE A 103 -0.27 16.39 -3.49
N PRO A 104 -1.19 17.36 -3.45
CA PRO A 104 -1.19 18.46 -4.41
C PRO A 104 -0.03 19.42 -4.10
N MET A 105 0.89 19.60 -5.05
CA MET A 105 2.09 20.45 -4.93
C MET A 105 2.49 21.00 -6.31
N GLN A 106 3.40 21.98 -6.34
CA GLN A 106 3.91 22.52 -7.59
C GLN A 106 4.69 21.44 -8.36
N PRO A 107 4.58 21.37 -9.71
CA PRO A 107 5.33 20.39 -10.49
C PRO A 107 6.84 20.44 -10.23
N SER A 108 7.42 21.64 -10.07
CA SER A 108 8.83 21.83 -9.74
C SER A 108 9.24 21.16 -8.44
N ASP A 109 8.40 21.21 -7.41
CA ASP A 109 8.66 20.59 -6.11
C ASP A 109 8.64 19.07 -6.24
N ARG A 110 7.65 18.54 -6.98
CA ARG A 110 7.56 17.09 -7.24
C ARG A 110 8.75 16.59 -8.04
N ASP A 111 9.18 17.34 -9.05
CA ASP A 111 10.34 17.01 -9.87
C ASP A 111 11.62 17.05 -9.04
N TYR A 112 11.75 18.02 -8.14
CA TYR A 112 12.85 18.07 -7.18
C TYR A 112 12.89 16.84 -6.25
N LEU A 113 11.74 16.47 -5.66
CA LEU A 113 11.65 15.27 -4.81
C LEU A 113 12.03 14.00 -5.59
N SER A 114 11.49 13.85 -6.78
CA SER A 114 11.71 12.67 -7.61
C SER A 114 13.16 12.56 -8.10
N SER A 115 13.74 13.66 -8.58
CA SER A 115 15.12 13.70 -9.06
C SER A 115 16.13 13.52 -7.94
N THR A 116 15.88 14.08 -6.76
CA THR A 116 16.72 13.91 -5.56
C THR A 116 16.76 12.44 -5.14
N MET A 117 15.59 11.83 -4.90
CA MET A 117 15.53 10.41 -4.51
C MET A 117 16.15 9.49 -5.57
N SER A 118 15.90 9.76 -6.86
CA SER A 118 16.53 9.00 -7.95
C SER A 118 18.05 9.14 -7.95
N SER A 119 18.58 10.33 -7.66
CA SER A 119 20.03 10.58 -7.60
C SER A 119 20.67 9.87 -6.41
N CYS A 120 20.05 9.93 -5.23
CA CYS A 120 20.51 9.24 -4.03
C CYS A 120 20.55 7.72 -4.21
N ILE A 121 19.48 7.13 -4.75
CA ILE A 121 19.42 5.68 -5.05
C ILE A 121 20.51 5.29 -6.06
N SER A 122 20.69 6.09 -7.12
CA SER A 122 21.69 5.81 -8.16
C SER A 122 23.13 5.95 -7.66
N ALA A 123 23.38 6.88 -6.73
CA ALA A 123 24.70 7.09 -6.14
C ALA A 123 25.18 5.87 -5.34
N ALA A 124 24.27 5.16 -4.67
CA ALA A 124 24.59 3.96 -3.91
C ALA A 124 24.87 2.72 -4.77
N LYS A 125 24.55 2.75 -6.07
CA LYS A 125 24.81 1.67 -7.04
C LYS A 125 24.28 0.30 -6.59
N LEU A 126 23.16 0.29 -5.87
CA LEU A 126 22.53 -0.91 -5.34
C LEU A 126 21.67 -1.59 -6.41
N ASP A 127 21.86 -2.89 -6.59
CA ASP A 127 21.13 -3.69 -7.56
C ASP A 127 19.91 -4.38 -6.92
N GLY A 128 18.71 -4.14 -7.46
CA GLY A 128 17.48 -4.73 -6.91
C GLY A 128 16.68 -3.80 -5.99
N VAL A 129 17.07 -2.54 -5.87
CA VAL A 129 16.18 -1.46 -5.37
C VAL A 129 15.23 -1.08 -6.50
N LEU A 130 13.95 -1.31 -6.31
CA LEU A 130 12.96 -1.20 -7.39
C LEU A 130 12.13 0.07 -7.30
N PHE A 131 11.82 0.50 -6.07
CA PHE A 131 10.94 1.63 -5.80
C PHE A 131 11.48 2.48 -4.65
N GLY A 132 11.34 3.79 -4.79
CA GLY A 132 11.45 4.76 -3.72
C GLY A 132 10.16 5.57 -3.64
N LEU A 133 9.60 5.78 -2.46
CA LEU A 133 8.36 6.50 -2.26
C LEU A 133 8.53 7.50 -1.12
N MET A 134 7.89 8.66 -1.27
CA MET A 134 7.64 9.60 -0.18
C MET A 134 6.13 9.70 0.03
N ILE A 135 5.66 9.40 1.24
CA ILE A 135 4.24 9.34 1.58
C ILE A 135 4.01 10.22 2.80
N ALA A 136 2.92 10.99 2.79
CA ALA A 136 2.42 11.68 3.97
C ALA A 136 0.89 11.59 4.01
N HIS A 137 0.30 11.36 5.18
CA HIS A 137 -1.16 11.30 5.38
C HIS A 137 -1.91 10.44 4.35
N ARG A 138 -1.38 9.24 4.05
CA ARG A 138 -1.95 8.32 3.04
C ARG A 138 -1.99 8.86 1.60
N GLN A 139 -1.20 9.89 1.31
CA GLN A 139 -1.06 10.48 -0.01
C GLN A 139 0.41 10.43 -0.44
N ILE A 140 0.62 10.30 -1.74
CA ILE A 140 1.95 10.17 -2.32
C ILE A 140 2.50 11.53 -2.73
N ALA A 141 3.66 11.89 -2.21
CA ALA A 141 4.43 13.04 -2.67
C ALA A 141 5.19 12.70 -3.96
N THR A 142 5.93 11.60 -3.98
CA THR A 142 6.68 11.13 -5.15
C THR A 142 6.85 9.61 -5.14
N ILE A 143 6.96 9.03 -6.34
CA ILE A 143 7.41 7.66 -6.57
C ILE A 143 8.54 7.70 -7.58
N VAL A 144 9.68 7.15 -7.20
CA VAL A 144 10.78 6.81 -8.10
C VAL A 144 10.75 5.31 -8.33
N ARG A 145 10.93 4.88 -9.58
CA ARG A 145 10.97 3.47 -9.95
C ARG A 145 11.94 3.23 -11.09
N LEU A 146 12.49 2.03 -11.15
CA LEU A 146 13.17 1.56 -12.34
C LEU A 146 12.16 1.40 -13.48
N LYS A 147 12.47 1.92 -14.68
CA LYS A 147 11.52 2.04 -15.81
C LYS A 147 10.75 0.77 -16.16
N ARG A 148 11.36 -0.41 -15.92
CA ARG A 148 10.77 -1.72 -16.23
C ARG A 148 9.69 -2.17 -15.23
N TYR A 149 9.65 -1.57 -14.05
CA TYR A 149 8.77 -1.98 -12.97
C TYR A 149 7.70 -0.93 -12.73
N VAL A 150 6.47 -1.39 -12.53
CA VAL A 150 5.33 -0.57 -12.17
C VAL A 150 4.74 -1.15 -10.90
N ILE A 151 4.50 -0.30 -9.91
CA ILE A 151 3.77 -0.71 -8.71
C ILE A 151 2.28 -0.53 -8.95
N HIS A 152 1.51 -1.59 -8.69
CA HIS A 152 0.06 -1.52 -8.84
C HIS A 152 -0.55 -0.68 -7.70
N PRO A 153 -1.63 0.10 -7.95
CA PRO A 153 -2.28 0.88 -6.90
C PRO A 153 -2.69 0.08 -5.66
N ARG A 154 -3.14 -1.17 -5.83
CA ARG A 154 -3.50 -2.02 -4.68
C ARG A 154 -2.31 -2.40 -3.81
N ASP A 155 -1.15 -2.66 -4.42
CA ASP A 155 0.10 -2.91 -3.69
C ASP A 155 0.58 -1.65 -2.96
N THR A 156 0.34 -0.49 -3.56
CA THR A 156 0.64 0.79 -2.91
C THR A 156 -0.26 1.04 -1.70
N HIS A 157 -1.54 0.65 -1.79
CA HIS A 157 -2.46 0.70 -0.65
C HIS A 157 -2.06 -0.24 0.48
N ILE A 158 -1.47 -1.40 0.18
CA ILE A 158 -0.91 -2.29 1.20
C ILE A 158 0.21 -1.58 1.97
N LEU A 159 1.13 -0.89 1.28
CA LEU A 159 2.20 -0.10 1.90
C LEU A 159 1.64 1.04 2.77
N ILE A 160 0.70 1.81 2.23
CA ILE A 160 0.06 2.92 2.96
C ILE A 160 -0.64 2.39 4.22
N ASN A 161 -1.31 1.25 4.13
CA ASN A 161 -2.00 0.65 5.26
C ASN A 161 -1.04 0.10 6.31
N LEU A 162 0.09 -0.48 5.90
CA LEU A 162 1.15 -0.91 6.81
C LEU A 162 1.64 0.26 7.67
N ILE A 163 1.85 1.44 7.05
CA ILE A 163 2.33 2.65 7.71
C ILE A 163 1.28 3.27 8.63
N THR A 164 0.04 3.39 8.15
CA THR A 164 -1.04 4.03 8.91
C THR A 164 -1.53 3.15 10.05
N GLY A 165 -1.58 1.84 9.81
CA GLY A 165 -2.03 0.85 10.78
C GLY A 165 -1.01 0.55 11.88
N ASN A 166 0.22 1.08 11.78
CA ASN A 166 1.26 0.77 12.74
C ASN A 166 1.91 2.04 13.31
N SER A 167 1.31 2.56 14.38
CA SER A 167 1.80 3.75 15.08
C SER A 167 3.20 3.56 15.67
N SER A 168 3.64 2.33 15.97
CA SER A 168 5.00 2.11 16.47
C SER A 168 6.08 2.37 15.42
N LEU A 169 5.74 2.27 14.13
CA LEU A 169 6.66 2.66 13.05
C LEU A 169 6.93 4.17 13.05
N GLN A 170 5.96 4.96 13.51
CA GLN A 170 5.99 6.43 13.47
C GLN A 170 6.67 7.02 14.71
N ILE A 171 6.78 6.25 15.80
CA ILE A 171 7.30 6.71 17.11
C ILE A 171 8.81 6.48 17.23
N SER A 172 9.41 5.67 16.36
CA SER A 172 10.83 5.32 16.46
C SER A 172 11.70 6.28 15.65
N GLU A 173 12.72 6.85 16.30
CA GLU A 173 13.89 7.43 15.63
C GLU A 173 14.66 6.39 14.79
N ALA A 174 14.34 5.09 14.93
CA ALA A 174 14.94 4.01 14.17
C ALA A 174 14.20 3.76 12.84
N GLN A 175 14.96 3.53 11.76
CA GLN A 175 14.39 3.02 10.53
C GLN A 175 13.85 1.61 10.76
N THR A 176 12.66 1.33 10.21
CA THR A 176 12.10 -0.02 10.24
C THR A 176 12.39 -0.74 8.93
N TRP A 177 12.91 -1.95 9.05
CA TRP A 177 12.97 -2.91 7.97
C TRP A 177 11.95 -4.02 8.18
N THR A 178 11.13 -4.27 7.17
CA THR A 178 10.11 -5.32 7.23
C THR A 178 9.94 -6.01 5.88
N PRO A 179 9.82 -7.35 5.84
CA PRO A 179 9.35 -8.04 4.65
C PRO A 179 7.89 -7.66 4.38
N ILE A 180 7.52 -7.55 3.10
CA ILE A 180 6.17 -7.21 2.65
C ILE A 180 5.80 -8.00 1.40
N CYS A 181 4.58 -8.52 1.36
CA CYS A 181 4.00 -9.12 0.16
C CYS A 181 3.29 -8.05 -0.66
N LEU A 182 3.65 -7.91 -1.93
CA LEU A 182 2.94 -7.07 -2.89
C LEU A 182 2.38 -7.99 -4.00
N PRO A 183 1.14 -8.48 -3.86
CA PRO A 183 0.61 -9.58 -4.67
C PRO A 183 0.48 -9.26 -6.16
N TYR A 184 0.30 -7.99 -6.55
CA TYR A 184 0.27 -7.62 -7.97
C TYR A 184 1.67 -7.47 -8.57
N PHE A 185 2.67 -7.19 -7.74
CA PHE A 185 4.06 -7.11 -8.16
C PHE A 185 4.69 -8.51 -8.25
N ASN A 186 4.54 -9.33 -7.21
CA ASN A 186 5.00 -10.72 -7.15
C ASN A 186 4.17 -11.47 -6.11
N ASP A 187 3.26 -12.34 -6.56
CA ASP A 187 2.36 -13.15 -5.72
C ASP A 187 3.07 -14.28 -4.97
N SER A 188 4.30 -14.62 -5.39
CA SER A 188 5.05 -15.78 -4.92
C SER A 188 6.26 -15.39 -4.07
N GLY A 189 6.43 -14.09 -3.77
CA GLY A 189 7.63 -13.59 -3.08
C GLY A 189 7.38 -12.38 -2.19
N PHE A 190 8.39 -12.05 -1.41
CA PHE A 190 8.42 -10.88 -0.55
C PHE A 190 9.39 -9.84 -1.10
N MET A 191 9.07 -8.57 -0.88
CA MET A 191 10.03 -7.49 -0.96
C MET A 191 10.39 -7.03 0.44
N TYR A 192 11.47 -6.27 0.55
CA TYR A 192 11.94 -5.67 1.79
C TYR A 192 11.66 -4.18 1.75
N ALA A 193 10.80 -3.73 2.65
CA ALA A 193 10.47 -2.33 2.83
C ALA A 193 11.35 -1.71 3.92
N TYR A 194 12.03 -0.64 3.55
CA TYR A 194 12.84 0.20 4.42
C TYR A 194 12.11 1.50 4.62
N ILE A 195 11.64 1.73 5.84
CA ILE A 195 10.71 2.82 6.17
C ILE A 195 11.38 3.71 7.21
N ALA A 196 11.41 5.02 6.94
CA ALA A 196 11.92 6.02 7.86
C ALA A 196 10.93 7.17 8.02
N PHE A 197 10.79 7.67 9.26
CA PHE A 197 10.05 8.88 9.62
C PHE A 197 11.02 9.94 10.11
N PRO A 198 11.73 10.61 9.21
CA PRO A 198 12.88 11.43 9.59
C PRO A 198 12.52 12.81 10.15
N TRP A 199 11.25 13.22 10.06
CA TRP A 199 10.82 14.55 10.48
C TRP A 199 9.91 14.48 11.70
N GLU A 200 10.40 14.97 12.83
CA GLU A 200 9.66 14.99 14.09
C GLU A 200 8.34 15.76 13.95
N GLY A 201 7.25 15.17 14.46
CA GLY A 201 5.90 15.76 14.37
C GLY A 201 5.29 15.77 12.96
N SER A 202 5.96 15.17 11.96
CA SER A 202 5.45 14.99 10.60
C SER A 202 4.88 13.60 10.40
N ALA A 203 3.85 13.48 9.56
CA ALA A 203 3.39 12.18 9.05
C ALA A 203 4.13 11.75 7.77
N ALA A 204 5.12 12.53 7.31
CA ALA A 204 5.88 12.23 6.13
C ALA A 204 6.91 11.12 6.40
N CYS A 205 7.00 10.18 5.48
CA CYS A 205 7.93 9.06 5.54
C CYS A 205 8.56 8.79 4.18
N LEU A 206 9.76 8.22 4.24
CA LEU A 206 10.50 7.72 3.08
C LEU A 206 10.47 6.19 3.11
N ILE A 207 10.25 5.60 1.94
CA ILE A 207 10.18 4.15 1.76
C ILE A 207 11.07 3.75 0.60
N LEU A 208 11.99 2.82 0.82
CA LEU A 208 12.73 2.15 -0.25
C LEU A 208 12.34 0.67 -0.28
N LEU A 209 12.08 0.13 -1.47
CA LEU A 209 11.71 -1.27 -1.68
C LEU A 209 12.82 -2.00 -2.43
N SER A 210 13.28 -3.09 -1.85
CA SER A 210 14.34 -3.95 -2.39
C SER A 210 13.89 -5.41 -2.47
N VAL A 211 14.34 -6.15 -3.48
CA VAL A 211 14.18 -7.61 -3.54
C VAL A 211 15.27 -8.36 -2.76
N LYS A 212 16.26 -7.63 -2.26
CA LYS A 212 17.42 -8.15 -1.54
C LYS A 212 17.36 -7.81 -0.05
N LYS A 213 17.56 -8.83 0.80
CA LYS A 213 17.53 -8.73 2.27
C LYS A 213 18.77 -8.03 2.83
N ASP A 214 19.90 -8.26 2.19
CA ASP A 214 21.24 -7.77 2.54
C ASP A 214 21.45 -6.28 2.23
N HIS A 215 20.45 -5.61 1.69
CA HIS A 215 20.48 -4.17 1.41
C HIS A 215 20.21 -3.28 2.63
N PHE A 216 20.24 -3.81 3.85
CA PHE A 216 19.85 -3.04 5.03
C PHE A 216 20.72 -1.83 5.29
N ASP A 217 22.02 -2.03 5.50
CA ASP A 217 22.92 -0.92 5.79
C ASP A 217 23.02 0.07 4.60
N PRO A 218 23.18 -0.39 3.35
CA PRO A 218 23.31 0.54 2.23
C PRO A 218 22.04 1.36 1.94
N LEU A 219 20.84 0.80 2.16
CA LEU A 219 19.60 1.56 1.99
C LEU A 219 19.38 2.56 3.12
N ASN A 220 19.91 2.27 4.31
CA ASN A 220 19.92 3.23 5.39
C ASN A 220 20.75 4.47 5.02
N ASP A 221 21.94 4.26 4.48
CA ASP A 221 22.81 5.35 4.00
C ASP A 221 22.12 6.19 2.91
N VAL A 222 21.38 5.53 2.00
CA VAL A 222 20.58 6.23 0.98
C VAL A 222 19.49 7.09 1.60
N ILE A 223 18.78 6.58 2.61
CA ILE A 223 17.75 7.32 3.34
C ILE A 223 18.36 8.54 4.02
N ILE A 224 19.47 8.38 4.74
CA ILE A 224 20.19 9.48 5.41
C ILE A 224 20.61 10.54 4.38
N LEU A 225 21.19 10.13 3.26
CA LEU A 225 21.56 11.03 2.18
C LEU A 225 20.35 11.80 1.61
N CYS A 226 19.20 11.13 1.42
CA CYS A 226 17.97 11.78 0.97
C CYS A 226 17.53 12.85 1.97
N ILE A 227 17.53 12.53 3.27
CA ILE A 227 17.13 13.44 4.35
C ILE A 227 18.00 14.70 4.33
N GLU A 228 19.32 14.54 4.30
CA GLU A 228 20.24 15.67 4.27
C GLU A 228 20.01 16.61 3.09
N VAL A 229 19.68 16.05 1.91
CA VAL A 229 19.41 16.87 0.71
C VAL A 229 18.05 17.57 0.84
N TYR A 230 17.03 16.89 1.34
CA TYR A 230 15.70 17.49 1.54
C TYR A 230 15.69 18.60 2.57
N GLU A 231 16.43 18.44 3.67
CA GLU A 231 16.56 19.48 4.70
C GLU A 231 17.28 20.73 4.17
N LYS A 232 18.28 20.55 3.30
CA LYS A 232 19.00 21.67 2.66
C LYS A 232 18.11 22.47 1.70
N TYR A 233 17.08 21.87 1.11
CA TYR A 233 16.28 22.52 0.08
C TYR A 233 15.30 23.57 0.64
N THR A 234 14.61 23.32 1.77
CA THR A 234 13.84 24.37 2.50
C THR A 234 13.10 23.86 3.74
N ASN A 235 13.12 24.63 4.84
CA ASN A 235 12.16 24.53 5.97
C ASN A 235 10.68 24.63 5.51
N THR A 236 10.42 25.33 4.40
CA THR A 236 9.07 25.59 3.85
C THR A 236 8.42 24.39 3.17
N MET A 237 9.20 23.40 2.70
CA MET A 237 8.66 22.22 1.99
C MET A 237 8.14 21.16 2.97
N LEU A 238 8.84 20.97 4.08
CA LEU A 238 8.35 20.17 5.22
C LEU A 238 7.15 20.85 5.86
N ASP A 239 7.19 22.17 6.01
CA ASP A 239 5.99 22.93 6.33
C ASP A 239 4.91 22.73 5.27
N TYR A 240 5.17 22.71 3.96
CA TYR A 240 4.12 22.51 2.95
C TYR A 240 3.47 21.11 3.02
N VAL A 241 4.29 20.07 3.17
CA VAL A 241 3.82 18.69 3.38
C VAL A 241 3.04 18.57 4.70
N ASN A 242 3.44 19.27 5.76
CA ASN A 242 2.79 19.23 7.08
C ASN A 242 1.59 20.21 7.23
N PHE A 243 1.64 21.39 6.61
CA PHE A 243 0.76 22.56 6.80
C PHE A 243 -0.51 22.47 5.96
N ARG A 244 -0.44 21.93 4.73
CA ARG A 244 -1.65 21.75 3.92
C ARG A 244 -2.62 20.73 4.52
N LEU A 245 -2.14 19.82 5.35
CA LEU A 245 -2.93 18.72 5.94
C LEU A 245 -3.58 19.12 7.27
N LYS A 246 -3.03 20.09 8.02
CA LYS A 246 -3.75 20.75 9.13
C LYS A 246 -4.99 21.50 8.65
N LYS A 247 -4.94 22.14 7.47
CA LYS A 247 -6.06 22.94 6.94
C LYS A 247 -7.21 22.08 6.40
N GLU A 248 -6.96 20.84 5.99
CA GLU A 248 -8.00 19.88 5.58
C GLU A 248 -8.63 19.15 6.78
N SER A 249 -7.88 18.91 7.86
CA SER A 249 -8.45 18.32 9.10
C SER A 249 -9.33 19.30 9.91
N LEU A 250 -9.23 20.61 9.66
CA LEU A 250 -10.04 21.66 10.30
C LEU A 250 -11.31 22.01 9.50
N LYS A 251 -11.56 21.34 8.37
CA LYS A 251 -12.71 21.57 7.50
C LYS A 251 -13.74 20.44 7.48
N ASN A 252 -13.53 19.36 8.25
CA ASN A 252 -14.48 18.26 8.42
C ASN A 252 -14.89 18.12 9.88
#